data_AF-A0A6S7JP91-F1
#
_entry.id   AF-A0A6S7JP91-F1
#
_cell.length_a   1.000
_cell.length_b   1.000
_cell.length_c   1.000
_cell.angle_alpha   90.00
_cell.angle_beta   90.00
_cell.angle_gamma   90.00
#
_symmetry.space_group_name_H-M   'P 1'
#
loop_
_entity.id
_entity.type
_entity.pdbx_description
1 polymer ?
#
loop_
_entity_poly.entity_id
_entity_poly.type
_entity_poly.pdbx_seq_one_letter_code
_entity_poly.pdbx_strand_id
1 'polypeptide(L)'
;AREWSGEYITDFQELLPGAACHVDIENKNTEEEEVPDISLISGQLRPVCAQKENNNVKSESLVLRNQNTTLSTQHHTSAAEFLAQRSWKGLEVKRGETQVTKAVEGRSGIASGYTHELVQDDDNT
;
A
#
# COMPACT_ATOMS: atom_id res chain seq x y z
N ALA A 1 19.50 -10.49 11.85
CA ALA A 1 18.96 -9.10 11.66
C ALA A 1 19.03 -8.32 12.98
N ARG A 2 19.27 -6.99 12.96
CA ARG A 2 19.39 -6.15 14.18
C ARG A 2 18.03 -5.94 14.86
N GLU A 3 17.95 -6.26 16.15
CA GLU A 3 16.76 -5.96 16.96
C GLU A 3 16.67 -4.47 17.28
N TRP A 4 15.44 -3.92 17.23
CA TRP A 4 15.22 -2.52 17.53
C TRP A 4 15.24 -2.29 19.05
N SER A 5 16.27 -1.61 19.54
CA SER A 5 16.46 -1.28 20.97
C SER A 5 15.79 0.02 21.43
N GLY A 6 15.19 0.80 20.51
CA GLY A 6 14.68 2.15 20.80
C GLY A 6 15.74 3.27 20.77
N GLU A 7 17.02 2.94 20.67
CA GLU A 7 18.10 3.94 20.62
C GLU A 7 18.27 4.54 19.22
N TYR A 8 18.49 5.85 19.17
CA TYR A 8 18.74 6.58 17.92
C TYR A 8 20.23 6.88 17.78
N ILE A 9 20.83 6.39 16.70
CA ILE A 9 22.20 6.71 16.32
C ILE A 9 22.14 7.89 15.36
N THR A 10 22.71 9.02 15.78
CA THR A 10 22.72 10.26 14.98
C THR A 10 23.98 10.41 14.14
N ASP A 11 25.08 9.76 14.51
CA ASP A 11 26.29 9.67 13.69
C ASP A 11 26.27 8.41 12.82
N PHE A 12 26.05 8.60 11.52
CA PHE A 12 25.97 7.51 10.56
C PHE A 12 27.29 6.75 10.37
N GLN A 13 28.43 7.33 10.78
CA GLN A 13 29.72 6.63 10.72
C GLN A 13 29.75 5.41 11.64
N GLU A 14 28.98 5.42 12.73
CA GLU A 14 28.90 4.30 13.67
C GLU A 14 28.21 3.06 13.08
N LEU A 15 27.49 3.21 11.97
CA LEU A 15 26.78 2.13 11.28
C LEU A 15 27.64 1.43 10.21
N LEU A 16 28.77 2.02 9.83
CA LEU A 16 29.63 1.52 8.75
C LEU A 16 30.45 0.29 9.18
N PRO A 17 30.82 -0.59 8.24
CA PRO A 17 31.67 -1.74 8.53
C PRO A 17 32.91 -1.39 9.34
N GLY A 18 33.11 -2.07 10.48
CA GLY A 18 34.22 -1.83 11.39
C GLY A 18 33.96 -0.83 12.52
N ALA A 19 32.80 -0.16 12.52
CA ALA A 19 32.38 0.70 13.62
C ALA A 19 31.56 -0.07 14.68
N ALA A 20 31.37 0.55 15.86
CA ALA A 20 30.80 -0.11 17.03
C ALA A 20 29.32 -0.52 16.86
N CYS A 21 28.57 0.17 16.02
CA CYS A 21 27.15 -0.11 15.79
C CYS A 21 26.90 -0.78 14.42
N HIS A 22 27.95 -1.31 13.80
CA HIS A 22 27.84 -2.10 12.59
C HIS A 22 27.19 -3.45 12.88
N VAL A 23 26.22 -3.83 12.05
CA VAL A 23 25.63 -5.16 12.06
C VAL A 23 25.64 -5.66 10.62
N ASP A 24 26.28 -6.81 10.40
CA ASP A 24 26.28 -7.46 9.11
C ASP A 24 24.84 -7.75 8.67
N ILE A 25 24.52 -7.33 7.45
CA ILE A 25 23.26 -7.69 6.83
C ILE A 25 23.45 -9.15 6.41
N GLU A 26 22.88 -10.05 7.20
CA GLU A 26 22.72 -11.44 6.80
C GLU A 26 21.98 -11.45 5.45
N ASN A 27 22.74 -11.62 4.36
CA ASN A 27 22.19 -12.09 3.10
C ASN A 27 21.72 -13.51 3.40
N LYS A 28 20.49 -13.63 3.90
CA LYS A 28 19.72 -14.84 3.72
C LYS A 28 19.66 -15.04 2.21
N ASN A 29 20.64 -15.74 1.65
CA ASN A 29 20.47 -16.42 0.39
C ASN A 29 19.26 -17.32 0.65
N THR A 30 18.12 -16.83 0.16
CA THR A 30 16.80 -17.40 0.29
C THR A 30 16.80 -18.76 -0.42
N GLU A 31 17.43 -19.76 0.19
CA GLU A 31 16.99 -21.15 0.12
C GLU A 31 15.76 -21.35 1.05
N GLU A 32 15.41 -20.30 1.81
CA GLU A 32 14.13 -20.17 2.50
C GLU A 32 13.02 -20.05 1.45
N GLU A 33 12.24 -21.12 1.28
CA GLU A 33 10.93 -21.18 0.62
C GLU A 33 10.57 -19.89 -0.13
N GLU A 34 10.76 -19.87 -1.45
CA GLU A 34 10.36 -18.75 -2.32
C GLU A 34 8.99 -18.21 -1.80
N VAL A 35 8.98 -17.03 -1.17
CA VAL A 35 7.75 -16.49 -0.59
C VAL A 35 7.00 -15.75 -1.70
N PRO A 36 5.70 -16.03 -1.94
CA PRO A 36 4.94 -15.29 -2.93
C PRO A 36 4.92 -13.81 -2.57
N ASP A 37 5.31 -12.95 -3.52
CA ASP A 37 5.36 -11.51 -3.35
C ASP A 37 4.30 -10.81 -4.21
N ILE A 38 4.13 -9.49 -4.01
CA ILE A 38 3.18 -8.68 -4.77
C ILE A 38 3.98 -7.72 -5.66
N SER A 39 3.72 -7.77 -6.96
CA SER A 39 4.25 -6.79 -7.91
C SER A 39 3.74 -5.39 -7.57
N LEU A 40 4.63 -4.44 -7.28
CA LEU A 40 4.25 -3.05 -7.02
C LEU A 40 3.75 -2.32 -8.28
N ILE A 41 4.04 -2.85 -9.46
CA ILE A 41 3.65 -2.26 -10.74
C ILE A 41 2.24 -2.71 -11.12
N SER A 42 1.96 -4.01 -10.98
CA SER A 42 0.69 -4.61 -11.40
C SER A 42 -0.27 -4.93 -10.26
N GLY A 43 0.20 -4.91 -9.00
CA GLY A 43 -0.56 -5.33 -7.83
C GLY A 43 -0.85 -6.83 -7.77
N GLN A 44 -0.26 -7.62 -8.67
CA GLN A 44 -0.52 -9.06 -8.77
C GLN A 44 0.46 -9.85 -7.88
N LEU A 45 -0.08 -10.86 -7.21
CA LEU A 45 0.73 -11.83 -6.46
C LEU A 45 1.51 -12.68 -7.48
N ARG A 46 2.83 -12.71 -7.36
CA ARG A 46 3.68 -13.56 -8.20
C ARG A 46 3.82 -14.91 -7.49
N PRO A 47 3.24 -15.98 -8.05
CA PRO A 47 3.40 -17.29 -7.48
C PRO A 47 4.83 -17.75 -7.75
N VAL A 48 5.44 -18.15 -6.66
CA VAL A 48 6.64 -18.95 -6.57
C VAL A 48 6.33 -20.35 -7.10
N CYS A 49 7.30 -21.01 -7.72
CA CYS A 49 7.03 -22.23 -8.49
C CYS A 49 6.44 -23.39 -7.64
N ALA A 50 5.20 -23.75 -7.96
CA ALA A 50 4.54 -25.06 -7.83
C ALA A 50 4.69 -25.85 -6.50
N GLN A 51 3.91 -25.50 -5.48
CA GLN A 51 3.38 -26.52 -4.58
C GLN A 51 1.89 -26.75 -4.87
N LYS A 52 1.57 -28.02 -5.13
CA LYS A 52 0.20 -28.52 -5.35
C LYS A 52 -0.71 -27.96 -4.27
N GLU A 53 -1.84 -27.44 -4.71
CA GLU A 53 -2.91 -26.93 -3.89
C GLU A 53 -3.22 -27.86 -2.72
N ASN A 54 -2.73 -27.53 -1.53
CA ASN A 54 -3.26 -28.08 -0.29
C ASN A 54 -4.22 -27.03 0.27
N ASN A 55 -5.43 -27.03 -0.29
CA ASN A 55 -6.57 -26.17 0.05
C ASN A 55 -7.09 -26.46 1.47
N ASN A 56 -6.26 -26.32 2.50
CA ASN A 56 -6.72 -26.45 3.89
C ASN A 56 -5.90 -25.64 4.90
N VAL A 57 -5.56 -24.40 4.55
CA VAL A 57 -5.32 -23.37 5.57
C VAL A 57 -6.40 -22.33 5.38
N LYS A 58 -7.44 -22.38 6.24
CA LYS A 58 -8.42 -21.30 6.36
C LYS A 58 -7.73 -20.10 7.01
N SER A 59 -6.93 -19.37 6.22
CA SER A 59 -6.35 -18.10 6.62
C SER A 59 -7.45 -17.04 6.60
N GLU A 60 -7.95 -16.65 7.78
CA GLU A 60 -8.93 -15.55 7.91
C GLU A 60 -8.38 -14.18 7.46
N SER A 61 -7.06 -14.07 7.34
CA SER A 61 -6.35 -12.88 6.86
C SER A 61 -6.50 -12.64 5.34
N LEU A 62 -6.70 -13.70 4.55
CA LEU A 62 -6.64 -13.61 3.09
C LEU A 62 -8.05 -13.68 2.48
N VAL A 63 -8.42 -12.65 1.72
CA VAL A 63 -9.67 -12.60 0.97
C VAL A 63 -9.39 -12.81 -0.51
N LEU A 64 -10.06 -13.80 -1.11
CA LEU A 64 -9.97 -14.07 -2.55
C LEU A 64 -10.45 -12.86 -3.37
N ARG A 65 -9.65 -12.45 -4.36
CA ARG A 65 -10.03 -11.45 -5.37
C ARG A 65 -10.45 -12.15 -6.66
N ASN A 66 -11.45 -11.63 -7.34
CA ASN A 66 -11.84 -12.09 -8.66
C ASN A 66 -10.92 -11.50 -9.75
N GLN A 67 -11.07 -11.98 -10.99
CA GLN A 67 -10.29 -11.52 -12.14
C GLN A 67 -10.47 -10.02 -12.46
N ASN A 68 -11.56 -9.42 -11.97
CA ASN A 68 -11.86 -8.00 -12.12
C ASN A 68 -11.34 -7.17 -10.92
N THR A 69 -10.43 -7.73 -10.11
CA THR A 69 -9.84 -7.13 -8.89
C THR A 69 -10.83 -6.80 -7.77
N THR A 70 -12.09 -7.22 -7.90
CA THR A 70 -13.11 -7.10 -6.84
C THR A 70 -12.94 -8.21 -5.81
N LEU A 71 -13.26 -7.93 -4.55
CA LEU A 71 -13.31 -8.95 -3.50
C LEU A 71 -14.41 -9.98 -3.82
N SER A 72 -14.09 -11.27 -3.70
CA SER A 72 -15.05 -12.34 -3.90
C SER A 72 -15.95 -12.48 -2.67
N THR A 73 -17.25 -12.24 -2.84
CA THR A 73 -18.26 -12.46 -1.79
C THR A 73 -18.82 -13.89 -1.79
N GLN A 74 -18.42 -14.72 -2.77
CA GLN A 74 -18.93 -16.08 -2.99
C GLN A 74 -18.72 -17.02 -1.79
N HIS A 75 -17.68 -16.76 -0.98
CA HIS A 75 -17.33 -17.60 0.17
C HIS A 75 -17.83 -17.07 1.52
N HIS A 76 -18.71 -16.06 1.56
CA HIS A 76 -19.27 -15.46 2.78
C HIS A 76 -18.21 -15.25 3.89
N THR A 77 -17.02 -14.75 3.51
CA THR A 77 -16.04 -14.32 4.51
C THR A 77 -16.54 -13.00 5.11
N SER A 78 -16.66 -12.93 6.44
CA SER A 78 -17.25 -11.79 7.15
C SER A 78 -16.63 -10.44 6.77
N ALA A 79 -15.32 -10.44 6.50
CA ALA A 79 -14.59 -9.26 6.06
C ALA A 79 -14.96 -8.80 4.65
N ALA A 80 -15.11 -9.72 3.68
CA ALA A 80 -15.45 -9.35 2.30
C ALA A 80 -16.85 -8.72 2.21
N GLU A 81 -17.81 -9.28 2.93
CA GLU A 81 -19.18 -8.76 2.98
C GLU A 81 -19.24 -7.39 3.67
N PHE A 82 -18.52 -7.22 4.78
CA PHE A 82 -18.39 -5.93 5.46
C PHE A 82 -17.76 -4.84 4.56
N LEU A 83 -16.69 -5.18 3.82
CA LEU A 83 -16.06 -4.26 2.87
C LEU A 83 -17.00 -3.91 1.70
N ALA A 84 -17.78 -4.89 1.22
CA ALA A 84 -18.73 -4.69 0.13
C ALA A 84 -19.92 -3.79 0.51
N GLN A 85 -20.31 -3.76 1.78
CA GLN A 85 -21.42 -2.93 2.30
C GLN A 85 -21.05 -1.46 2.53
N ARG A 86 -19.77 -1.08 2.47
CA ARG A 86 -19.36 0.32 2.66
C ARG A 86 -19.91 1.22 1.56
N SER A 87 -20.38 2.40 1.96
CA SER A 87 -20.82 3.45 1.03
C SER A 87 -19.66 3.98 0.18
N TRP A 88 -18.49 4.15 0.78
CA TRP A 88 -17.26 4.53 0.09
C TRP A 88 -16.49 3.29 -0.38
N LYS A 89 -16.36 3.13 -1.70
CA LYS A 89 -15.62 2.02 -2.34
C LYS A 89 -14.38 2.49 -3.10
N GLY A 90 -13.96 3.74 -2.87
CA GLY A 90 -12.91 4.40 -3.63
C GLY A 90 -13.43 5.04 -4.92
N LEU A 91 -12.50 5.57 -5.73
CA LEU A 91 -12.81 6.19 -7.01
C LEU A 91 -13.12 5.10 -8.05
N GLU A 92 -14.36 5.03 -8.52
CA GLU A 92 -14.77 4.09 -9.57
C GLU A 92 -14.09 4.46 -10.90
N VAL A 93 -13.17 3.62 -11.35
CA VAL A 93 -12.44 3.84 -12.60
C VAL A 93 -13.34 3.43 -13.76
N LYS A 94 -14.10 4.37 -14.31
CA LYS A 94 -14.93 4.19 -15.51
C LYS A 94 -14.08 4.11 -16.78
N ARG A 95 -13.28 3.04 -16.89
CA ARG A 95 -12.38 2.78 -18.03
C ARG A 95 -13.20 2.72 -19.32
N GLY A 96 -12.88 3.58 -20.28
CA GLY A 96 -13.53 3.64 -21.59
C GLY A 96 -14.79 4.51 -21.64
N GLU A 97 -15.42 4.84 -20.51
CA GLU A 97 -16.58 5.76 -20.47
C GLU A 97 -16.15 7.20 -20.21
N THR A 98 -15.00 7.40 -19.56
CA THR A 98 -14.46 8.74 -19.30
C THR A 98 -13.67 9.21 -20.52
N GLN A 99 -14.17 10.23 -21.22
CA GLN A 99 -13.45 10.82 -22.34
C GLN A 99 -12.11 11.38 -21.88
N VAL A 100 -11.06 11.14 -22.68
CA VAL A 100 -9.73 11.69 -22.43
C VAL A 100 -9.82 13.20 -22.53
N THR A 101 -9.68 13.88 -21.39
CA THR A 101 -9.69 15.34 -21.30
C THR A 101 -8.29 15.82 -20.94
N LYS A 102 -7.87 16.96 -21.49
CA LYS A 102 -6.59 17.57 -21.09
C LYS A 102 -6.66 17.93 -19.61
N ALA A 103 -5.54 17.78 -18.91
CA ALA A 103 -5.42 18.27 -17.55
C ALA A 103 -5.74 19.78 -17.52
N VAL A 104 -6.60 20.17 -16.59
CA VAL A 104 -6.91 21.57 -16.32
C VAL A 104 -6.05 22.02 -15.15
N GLU A 105 -5.60 23.26 -15.16
CA GLU A 105 -4.90 23.85 -14.03
C GLU A 105 -5.78 23.79 -12.78
N GLY A 106 -5.24 23.21 -11.71
CA GLY A 106 -5.91 23.11 -10.43
C GLY A 106 -5.88 24.43 -9.65
N ARG A 107 -6.39 24.40 -8.42
CA ARG A 107 -6.22 25.49 -7.47
C ARG A 107 -4.74 25.67 -7.15
N SER A 108 -4.23 26.90 -7.18
CA SER A 108 -2.85 27.22 -6.81
C SER A 108 -2.82 27.96 -5.48
N GLY A 109 -1.76 27.80 -4.68
CA GLY A 109 -1.62 28.42 -3.36
C GLY A 109 -1.54 27.42 -2.20
N ILE A 110 -1.60 27.94 -0.97
CA ILE A 110 -1.56 27.15 0.27
C ILE A 110 -2.99 26.67 0.56
N ALA A 111 -3.14 25.47 1.12
CA ALA A 111 -4.46 24.91 1.44
C ALA A 111 -5.28 25.77 2.44
N SER A 112 -4.63 26.69 3.16
CA SER A 112 -5.26 27.66 4.06
C SER A 112 -5.83 28.90 3.36
N GLY A 113 -5.57 29.07 2.07
CA GLY A 113 -6.03 30.20 1.27
C GLY A 113 -5.47 30.08 -0.14
N TYR A 114 -6.27 29.52 -1.06
CA TYR A 114 -5.85 29.43 -2.45
C TYR A 114 -5.84 30.83 -3.10
N THR A 115 -5.03 30.99 -4.13
CA THR A 115 -4.78 32.29 -4.80
C THR A 115 -6.04 32.94 -5.37
N HIS A 116 -7.02 32.14 -5.79
CA HIS A 116 -8.30 32.59 -6.33
C HIS A 116 -9.42 32.62 -5.28
N GLU A 117 -9.13 32.32 -4.01
CA GLU A 117 -10.07 32.50 -2.91
C GLU A 117 -9.97 33.96 -2.44
N LEU A 118 -11.12 34.63 -2.41
CA LEU A 118 -11.19 36.00 -1.90
C LEU A 118 -10.83 35.95 -0.42
N VAL A 119 -9.78 36.67 -0.04
CA VAL A 119 -9.53 36.95 1.38
C VAL A 119 -10.73 37.75 1.85
N GLN A 120 -11.53 37.13 2.70
CA GLN A 120 -12.60 37.82 3.39
C GLN A 120 -11.91 38.68 4.44
N ASP A 121 -11.63 39.93 4.10
CA ASP A 121 -11.19 40.93 5.07
C ASP A 121 -12.38 41.15 6.02
N ASP A 122 -12.38 40.41 7.13
CA ASP A 122 -13.31 40.63 8.25
C ASP A 122 -12.93 41.93 8.97
N ASP A 123 -12.98 43.07 8.26
CA ASP A 123 -13.00 44.42 8.82
C ASP A 123 -14.39 44.69 9.39
N ASN A 124 -14.74 44.00 10.49
CA ASN A 124 -15.82 44.41 11.38
C ASN A 124 -15.67 43.76 12.77
N THR A 125 -14.81 44.27 13.64
CA THR A 125 -15.17 45.03 14.86
C THR A 125 -13.92 45.48 15.61
#